data_AF-A0A0R3QX00-F1
#
_entry.id   AF-A0A0R3QX00-F1
#
_cell.length_a   1.000
_cell.length_b   1.000
_cell.length_c   1.000
_cell.angle_alpha   90.00
_cell.angle_beta   90.00
_cell.angle_gamma   90.00
#
_symmetry.space_group_name_H-M   'P 1'
#
loop_
_entity.id
_entity.type
_entity.pdbx_description
1 polymer ?
#
loop_
_entity_poly.entity_id
_entity_poly.type
_entity_poly.pdbx_seq_one_letter_code
_entity_poly.pdbx_strand_id
1 'polypeptide(L)'
;MFERNLQEDHQFNERMKGITIEMFEKWDRVATDDMPDKRKLMAIVALALCHMFMFRKVDKKMMRTIWNSYKKLPTFHLYGYVIWSPCEFMLENLTEVDRVIDKKMIAAMTAAKSAQFIQNMEALPREAANTINVVSEISFIDKISIF
;
A
#
# COMPACT_ATOMS: atom_id res chain seq x y z
N MET A 1 -6.92 -30.61 -2.42
CA MET A 1 -8.15 -30.63 -1.59
C MET A 1 -7.75 -30.14 -0.23
N PHE A 2 -8.15 -28.92 0.17
CA PHE A 2 -7.81 -28.41 1.51
C PHE A 2 -8.44 -29.34 2.56
N GLU A 3 -7.69 -29.70 3.60
CA GLU A 3 -8.16 -30.58 4.68
C GLU A 3 -9.46 -30.04 5.29
N ARG A 4 -10.34 -30.95 5.72
CA ARG A 4 -11.75 -30.65 6.02
C ARG A 4 -11.96 -29.55 7.08
N ASN A 5 -10.97 -29.23 7.90
CA ASN A 5 -11.09 -28.22 8.97
C ASN A 5 -9.90 -27.24 9.02
N LEU A 6 -9.45 -26.71 7.87
CA LEU A 6 -8.35 -25.73 7.84
C LEU A 6 -8.56 -24.53 8.78
N GLN A 7 -9.82 -24.18 9.07
CA GLN A 7 -10.19 -23.09 9.98
C GLN A 7 -9.86 -23.38 11.46
N GLU A 8 -9.76 -24.66 11.81
CA GLU A 8 -9.50 -25.14 13.18
C GLU A 8 -8.00 -25.39 13.43
N ASP A 9 -7.17 -25.37 12.39
CA ASP A 9 -5.72 -25.49 12.52
C ASP A 9 -5.12 -24.20 13.12
N HIS A 10 -5.03 -24.18 14.45
CA HIS A 10 -4.45 -23.09 15.21
C HIS A 10 -2.98 -22.82 14.86
N GLN A 11 -2.20 -23.87 14.57
CA GLN A 11 -0.78 -23.69 14.27
C GLN A 11 -0.60 -23.04 12.90
N PHE A 12 -1.41 -23.42 11.92
CA PHE A 12 -1.42 -22.77 10.62
C PHE A 12 -1.94 -21.33 10.69
N ASN A 13 -2.99 -21.07 11.47
CA ASN A 13 -3.51 -19.73 11.74
C ASN A 13 -2.42 -18.79 12.26
N GLU A 14 -1.76 -19.15 13.36
CA GLU A 14 -0.73 -18.31 13.97
C GLU A 14 0.51 -18.17 13.07
N ARG A 15 0.89 -19.20 12.30
CA ARG A 15 1.98 -19.09 11.32
C ARG A 15 1.64 -18.11 10.19
N MET A 16 0.45 -18.20 9.61
CA MET A 16 0.02 -17.31 8.52
C MET A 16 -0.06 -15.86 8.99
N LYS A 17 -0.62 -15.64 10.19
CA LYS A 17 -0.62 -14.33 10.84
C LYS A 17 0.79 -13.81 11.09
N GLY A 18 1.66 -14.63 11.68
CA GLY A 18 3.05 -14.27 11.99
C GLY A 18 3.82 -13.83 10.74
N ILE A 19 3.75 -14.62 9.66
CA ILE A 19 4.40 -14.30 8.39
C ILE A 19 3.83 -13.02 7.78
N THR A 20 2.52 -12.82 7.82
CA THR A 20 1.88 -11.61 7.27
C THR A 20 2.35 -10.35 8.00
N ILE A 21 2.45 -10.41 9.35
CA ILE A 21 2.97 -9.31 10.17
C ILE A 21 4.45 -9.08 9.88
N GLU A 22 5.29 -10.12 9.83
CA GLU A 22 6.71 -10.01 9.53
C GLU A 22 6.96 -9.39 8.15
N MET A 23 6.19 -9.82 7.14
CA MET A 23 6.24 -9.23 5.80
C MET A 23 5.90 -7.75 5.81
N PHE A 24 4.90 -7.34 6.61
CA PHE A 24 4.52 -5.94 6.79
C PHE A 24 5.63 -5.15 7.49
N GLU A 25 6.17 -5.63 8.60
CA GLU A 25 7.25 -4.95 9.33
C GLU A 25 8.50 -4.77 8.46
N LYS A 26 8.84 -5.78 7.66
CA LYS A 26 9.92 -5.67 6.68
C LYS A 26 9.62 -4.65 5.60
N TRP A 27 8.37 -4.60 5.11
CA TRP A 27 7.94 -3.59 4.14
C TRP A 27 7.99 -2.18 4.74
N ASP A 28 7.49 -1.98 5.96
CA ASP A 28 7.42 -0.68 6.64
C ASP A 28 8.80 -0.10 6.94
N ARG A 29 9.76 -0.96 7.31
CA ARG A 29 11.17 -0.58 7.47
C ARG A 29 11.75 -0.07 6.15
N VAL A 30 11.61 -0.84 5.07
CA VAL A 30 12.12 -0.43 3.74
C VAL A 30 11.44 0.85 3.26
N ALA A 31 10.12 0.96 3.43
CA ALA A 31 9.33 2.15 3.06
C ALA A 31 9.68 3.40 3.90
N THR A 32 10.49 3.26 4.95
CA THR A 32 10.99 4.40 5.72
C THR A 32 12.27 4.98 5.12
N ASP A 33 13.16 4.11 4.64
CA ASP A 33 14.48 4.50 4.15
C ASP A 33 14.52 4.64 2.62
N ASP A 34 13.56 4.04 1.90
CA ASP A 34 13.50 3.94 0.44
C ASP A 34 12.04 4.00 -0.08
N MET A 35 11.88 3.93 -1.41
CA MET A 35 10.59 3.95 -2.10
C MET A 35 9.70 2.78 -1.67
N PRO A 36 8.47 3.02 -1.17
CA PRO A 36 7.56 1.97 -0.76
C PRO A 36 7.18 1.03 -1.92
N ASP A 37 7.40 -0.28 -1.74
CA ASP A 37 7.04 -1.28 -2.75
C ASP A 37 5.51 -1.50 -2.79
N LYS A 38 4.91 -1.01 -3.88
CA LYS A 38 3.47 -1.07 -4.16
C LYS A 38 2.93 -2.51 -4.22
N ARG A 39 3.60 -3.38 -4.97
CA ARG A 39 3.11 -4.75 -5.23
C ARG A 39 3.19 -5.59 -3.97
N LYS A 40 4.27 -5.42 -3.20
CA LYS A 40 4.45 -6.11 -1.93
C LYS A 40 3.39 -5.69 -0.91
N LEU A 41 3.07 -4.39 -0.82
CA LEU A 41 2.00 -3.93 0.07
C LEU A 41 0.64 -4.54 -0.31
N MET A 42 0.30 -4.58 -1.60
CA MET A 42 -0.94 -5.23 -2.06
C MET A 42 -1.00 -6.69 -1.61
N ALA A 43 0.08 -7.44 -1.80
CA ALA A 43 0.14 -8.85 -1.40
C ALA A 43 -0.05 -9.01 0.11
N ILE A 44 0.56 -8.15 0.93
CA ILE A 44 0.39 -8.16 2.40
C ILE A 44 -1.06 -7.89 2.79
N VAL A 45 -1.69 -6.87 2.20
CA VAL A 45 -3.10 -6.53 2.48
C VAL A 45 -4.03 -7.66 2.06
N ALA A 46 -3.81 -8.24 0.89
CA ALA A 46 -4.57 -9.37 0.40
C ALA A 46 -4.39 -10.61 1.29
N LEU A 47 -3.18 -10.88 1.78
CA LEU A 47 -2.89 -11.98 2.71
C LEU A 47 -3.57 -11.79 4.06
N ALA A 48 -3.61 -10.57 4.59
CA ALA A 48 -4.30 -10.28 5.84
C ALA A 48 -5.82 -10.49 5.75
N LEU A 49 -6.43 -10.04 4.66
CA LEU A 49 -7.85 -10.29 4.40
C LEU A 49 -8.11 -11.78 4.11
N CYS A 50 -7.22 -12.43 3.37
CA CYS A 50 -7.28 -13.87 3.12
C CYS A 50 -7.25 -14.67 4.43
N HIS A 51 -6.37 -14.32 5.36
CA HIS A 51 -6.33 -14.90 6.71
C HIS A 51 -7.70 -14.78 7.41
N MET A 52 -8.30 -13.60 7.40
CA MET A 52 -9.64 -13.39 7.95
C MET A 52 -10.70 -14.28 7.27
N PHE A 53 -10.70 -14.39 5.94
CA PHE A 53 -11.65 -15.23 5.21
C PHE A 53 -11.44 -16.73 5.48
N MET A 54 -10.19 -17.16 5.55
CA MET A 54 -9.82 -18.56 5.78
C MET A 54 -10.22 -19.02 7.18
N PHE A 55 -9.95 -18.22 8.22
CA PHE A 55 -10.22 -18.59 9.61
C PHE A 55 -11.52 -18.01 10.18
N ARG A 56 -12.28 -17.24 9.38
CA ARG A 56 -13.53 -16.56 9.77
C ARG A 56 -13.39 -15.74 11.06
N LYS A 57 -12.20 -15.18 11.28
CA LYS A 57 -11.84 -14.45 12.49
C LYS A 57 -10.98 -13.25 12.12
N VAL A 58 -11.32 -12.09 12.65
CA VAL A 58 -10.52 -10.88 12.47
C VAL A 58 -9.45 -10.79 13.54
N ASP A 59 -8.17 -10.78 13.14
CA ASP A 59 -7.09 -10.36 14.04
C ASP A 59 -6.99 -8.83 14.03
N LYS A 60 -7.59 -8.20 15.05
CA LYS A 60 -7.67 -6.73 15.14
C LYS A 60 -6.29 -6.07 15.17
N LYS A 61 -5.31 -6.72 15.79
CA LYS A 61 -3.95 -6.18 15.92
C LYS A 61 -3.28 -6.15 14.55
N MET A 62 -3.28 -7.28 13.84
CA MET A 62 -2.74 -7.38 12.48
C MET A 62 -3.40 -6.37 11.53
N MET A 63 -4.72 -6.29 11.53
CA MET A 63 -5.45 -5.36 10.66
C MET A 63 -5.11 -3.90 10.97
N ARG A 64 -5.05 -3.50 12.25
CA ARG A 64 -4.66 -2.13 12.62
C ARG A 64 -3.19 -1.85 12.34
N THR A 65 -2.31 -2.85 12.46
CA THR A 65 -0.89 -2.71 12.10
C THR A 65 -0.76 -2.41 10.61
N ILE A 66 -1.36 -3.23 9.75
CA ILE A 66 -1.30 -3.08 8.29
C ILE A 66 -2.01 -1.81 7.84
N TRP A 67 -3.12 -1.43 8.49
CA TRP A 67 -3.81 -0.16 8.24
C TRP A 67 -2.87 1.04 8.28
N ASN A 68 -1.86 1.05 9.15
CA ASN A 68 -0.91 2.17 9.24
C ASN A 68 -0.05 2.37 7.98
N SER A 69 -0.13 1.50 6.98
CA SER A 69 0.55 1.68 5.68
C SER A 69 0.20 3.02 5.02
N TYR A 70 -0.99 3.59 5.29
CA TYR A 70 -1.37 4.89 4.73
C TYR A 70 -0.40 6.01 5.09
N LYS A 71 0.37 5.89 6.18
CA LYS A 71 1.35 6.90 6.60
C LYS A 71 2.54 6.99 5.64
N LYS A 72 2.82 5.93 4.90
CA LYS A 72 3.94 5.84 3.95
C LYS A 72 3.46 5.83 2.51
N LEU A 73 2.37 5.11 2.26
CA LEU A 73 1.81 4.92 0.93
C LEU A 73 0.27 4.90 1.00
N PRO A 74 -0.40 6.06 1.06
CA PRO A 74 -1.86 6.15 1.11
C PRO A 74 -2.52 5.65 -0.18
N THR A 75 -2.03 6.08 -1.34
CA THR A 75 -2.53 5.64 -2.64
C THR A 75 -1.41 5.48 -3.66
N PHE A 76 -1.63 4.65 -4.67
CA PHE A 76 -0.70 4.49 -5.79
C PHE A 76 -1.38 3.97 -7.05
N HIS A 77 -0.74 4.23 -8.19
CA HIS A 77 -1.14 3.66 -9.47
C HIS A 77 -0.83 2.16 -9.53
N LEU A 78 -1.84 1.35 -9.85
CA LEU A 78 -1.69 -0.06 -10.22
C LEU A 78 -1.23 -0.19 -11.66
N TYR A 79 -2.00 0.42 -12.55
CA TYR A 79 -1.79 0.39 -13.98
C TYR A 79 -2.52 1.59 -14.62
N GLY A 80 -1.80 2.39 -15.40
CA GLY A 80 -2.34 3.61 -16.01
C GLY A 80 -3.03 4.50 -14.97
N TYR A 81 -4.30 4.82 -15.22
CA TYR A 81 -5.12 5.69 -14.36
C TYR A 81 -5.81 4.96 -13.20
N VAL A 82 -5.60 3.65 -13.05
CA VAL A 82 -6.19 2.89 -11.95
C VAL A 82 -5.39 3.16 -10.68
N ILE A 83 -5.98 3.95 -9.78
CA ILE A 83 -5.44 4.25 -8.46
C ILE A 83 -6.02 3.26 -7.45
N TRP A 84 -5.17 2.76 -6.56
CA TRP A 84 -5.56 1.85 -5.49
C TRP A 84 -5.12 2.39 -4.14
N SER A 85 -5.95 2.10 -3.13
CA SER A 85 -5.74 2.47 -1.74
C SER A 85 -5.80 1.21 -0.87
N PRO A 86 -4.73 0.90 -0.12
CA PRO A 86 -4.71 -0.23 0.81
C PRO A 86 -5.89 -0.18 1.80
N CYS A 87 -6.11 1.00 2.38
CA CYS A 87 -7.11 1.18 3.43
C CYS A 87 -8.54 1.15 2.87
N GLU A 88 -8.80 1.68 1.68
CA GLU A 88 -10.14 1.58 1.07
C GLU A 88 -10.45 0.14 0.69
N PHE A 89 -9.48 -0.59 0.13
CA PHE A 89 -9.63 -2.01 -0.14
C PHE A 89 -9.90 -2.82 1.14
N MET A 90 -9.22 -2.49 2.25
CA MET A 90 -9.53 -3.08 3.55
C MET A 90 -10.95 -2.73 4.02
N LEU A 91 -11.39 -1.47 3.95
CA LEU A 91 -12.73 -1.06 4.37
C LEU A 91 -13.83 -1.81 3.61
N GLU A 92 -13.64 -2.05 2.31
CA GLU A 92 -14.62 -2.76 1.47
C GLU A 92 -14.73 -4.25 1.79
N ASN A 93 -13.65 -4.86 2.31
CA ASN A 93 -13.55 -6.32 2.46
C ASN A 93 -13.51 -6.80 3.91
N LEU A 94 -13.22 -5.93 4.88
CA LEU A 94 -13.05 -6.30 6.29
C LEU A 94 -14.41 -6.58 6.95
N THR A 95 -14.56 -7.77 7.55
CA THR A 95 -15.72 -8.05 8.40
C THR A 95 -15.59 -7.31 9.73
N GLU A 96 -16.72 -6.95 10.34
CA GLU A 96 -16.74 -6.24 11.64
C GLU A 96 -15.91 -4.93 11.64
N VAL A 97 -15.90 -4.20 10.52
CA VAL A 97 -15.06 -3.01 10.31
C VAL A 97 -15.12 -2.01 11.47
N ASP A 98 -16.32 -1.70 12.00
CA ASP A 98 -16.51 -0.74 13.11
C ASP A 98 -15.83 -1.17 14.42
N ARG A 99 -15.53 -2.47 14.60
CA ARG A 99 -14.81 -2.99 15.77
C ARG A 99 -13.29 -2.94 15.61
N VAL A 100 -12.80 -2.70 14.39
CA VAL A 100 -11.39 -2.82 14.00
C VAL A 100 -10.83 -1.48 13.55
N ILE A 101 -11.60 -0.68 12.84
CA ILE A 101 -11.22 0.63 12.32
C ILE A 101 -12.24 1.63 12.84
N ASP A 102 -11.78 2.62 13.59
CA ASP A 102 -12.65 3.68 14.09
C ASP A 102 -12.71 4.88 13.12
N LYS A 103 -13.69 5.75 13.32
CA LYS A 103 -13.89 6.95 12.48
C LYS A 103 -12.67 7.88 12.46
N LYS A 104 -11.88 7.93 13.52
CA LYS A 104 -10.67 8.76 13.60
C LYS A 104 -9.57 8.18 12.71
N MET A 105 -9.43 6.86 12.67
CA MET A 105 -8.50 6.17 11.76
C MET A 105 -8.88 6.40 10.29
N ILE A 106 -10.17 6.36 9.96
CA ILE A 106 -10.67 6.68 8.61
C ILE A 106 -10.34 8.13 8.25
N ALA A 107 -10.66 9.09 9.15
CA ALA A 107 -10.37 10.50 8.92
C ALA A 107 -8.87 10.77 8.72
N ALA A 108 -8.01 10.13 9.50
CA ALA A 108 -6.55 10.26 9.36
C ALA A 108 -6.04 9.73 8.01
N MET A 109 -6.55 8.58 7.56
CA MET A 109 -6.23 8.01 6.25
C MET A 109 -6.70 8.92 5.12
N THR A 110 -7.94 9.42 5.19
CA THR A 110 -8.49 10.34 4.19
C THR A 110 -7.68 11.63 4.10
N ALA A 111 -7.27 12.20 5.24
CA ALA A 111 -6.41 13.38 5.27
C ALA A 111 -5.04 13.12 4.62
N ALA A 112 -4.40 11.98 4.92
CA ALA A 112 -3.11 11.61 4.32
C ALA A 112 -3.21 11.43 2.79
N LYS A 113 -4.29 10.80 2.31
CA LYS A 113 -4.58 10.65 0.88
C LYS A 113 -4.76 12.02 0.21
N SER A 114 -5.56 12.91 0.78
CA SER A 114 -5.74 14.27 0.25
C SER A 114 -4.43 15.06 0.21
N ALA A 115 -3.62 14.97 1.27
CA ALA A 115 -2.31 15.62 1.33
C ALA A 115 -1.36 15.11 0.24
N GLN A 116 -1.32 13.80 0.00
CA GLN A 116 -0.53 13.20 -1.09
C GLN A 116 -0.96 13.73 -2.46
N PHE A 117 -2.27 13.83 -2.72
CA PHE A 117 -2.75 14.37 -4.00
C PHE A 117 -2.35 15.83 -4.21
N ILE A 118 -2.48 16.67 -3.17
CA ILE A 118 -2.07 18.07 -3.22
C ILE A 118 -0.56 18.16 -3.51
N GLN A 119 0.26 17.40 -2.79
CA GLN A 119 1.70 17.37 -2.98
C GLN A 119 2.08 16.95 -4.41
N ASN A 120 1.42 15.92 -4.96
CA ASN A 120 1.65 15.50 -6.34
C ASN A 120 1.26 16.61 -7.33
N MET A 121 0.10 17.26 -7.14
CA MET A 121 -0.34 18.36 -8.00
C MET A 121 0.64 19.53 -8.00
N GLU A 122 1.23 19.86 -6.84
CA GLU A 122 2.23 20.93 -6.70
C GLU A 122 3.60 20.54 -7.26
N ALA A 123 3.94 19.24 -7.30
CA ALA A 123 5.17 18.74 -7.87
C ALA A 123 5.15 18.70 -9.41
N LEU A 124 3.98 18.45 -10.02
CA LEU A 124 3.83 18.29 -11.47
C LEU A 124 4.44 19.43 -12.31
N PRO A 125 4.22 20.73 -12.03
CA PRO A 125 4.82 21.80 -12.82
C PRO A 125 6.36 21.78 -12.79
N ARG A 126 6.92 21.43 -11.63
CA ARG A 126 8.36 21.33 -11.42
C ARG A 126 8.96 20.15 -12.16
N GLU A 127 8.30 19.00 -12.10
CA GLU A 127 8.70 17.80 -12.83
C GLU A 127 8.62 18.00 -14.36
N ALA A 128 7.57 18.68 -14.83
CA ALA A 128 7.42 19.04 -16.23
C ALA A 128 8.56 19.96 -16.72
N ALA A 129 8.88 21.01 -15.95
CA ALA A 129 9.98 21.92 -16.27
C ALA A 129 11.34 21.20 -16.31
N ASN A 130 11.61 20.33 -15.33
CA ASN A 130 12.83 19.53 -15.29
C ASN A 130 12.95 18.60 -16.51
N THR A 131 11.85 17.95 -16.90
CA THR A 131 11.82 17.06 -18.07
C THR A 131 12.12 17.83 -19.36
N ILE A 132 11.54 19.02 -19.53
CA ILE A 132 11.81 19.89 -20.68
C ILE A 132 13.30 20.25 -20.76
N ASN A 133 13.90 20.62 -19.62
CA ASN A 133 15.32 20.97 -19.58
C ASN A 133 16.23 19.80 -19.98
N VAL A 134 15.99 18.60 -19.44
CA VAL A 134 16.75 17.38 -19.80
C VAL A 134 16.61 17.06 -21.28
N VAL A 135 15.39 17.12 -21.83
CA VAL A 135 15.16 16.90 -23.28
C VAL A 135 15.89 17.94 -24.12
N SER A 136 15.92 19.20 -23.68
CA SER A 136 16.63 20.27 -24.38
C SER A 136 18.16 20.05 -24.39
N GLU A 137 18.74 19.60 -23.28
CA GLU A 137 20.18 19.28 -23.18
C GLU A 137 20.56 18.11 -24.11
N ILE A 138 19.79 17.03 -24.11
CA ILE A 138 20.01 15.89 -25.01
C ILE A 138 19.95 16.35 -26.48
N SER A 139 18.93 17.14 -26.83
CA SER A 139 18.77 17.66 -28.20
C SER A 139 19.93 18.59 -28.64
N PHE A 140 20.57 19.25 -27.68
CA PHE A 140 21.71 20.13 -27.93
C PHE A 140 23.01 19.31 -28.13
N ILE A 141 23.21 18.26 -27.34
CA ILE A 141 24.35 17.33 -27.49
C ILE A 141 24.30 16.60 -28.83
N ASP A 142 23.11 16.16 -29.26
CA ASP A 142 22.93 15.54 -30.58
C ASP A 142 23.30 16.50 -31.71
N LYS A 143 22.96 17.79 -31.59
CA LYS A 143 23.37 18.81 -32.58
C LYS A 143 24.88 19.03 -32.63
N ILE A 144 25.58 18.93 -31.50
CA ILE A 144 27.04 19.06 -31.45
C ILE A 144 27.73 17.82 -32.04
N SER A 145 27.15 16.63 -31.88
CA SER A 145 27.75 15.37 -32.33
C SER A 145 27.64 15.11 -33.86
N ILE A 146 26.94 15.98 -34.59
CA ILE A 146 26.77 15.92 -36.06
C ILE A 146 27.73 16.90 -36.77
N PHE A 147 28.55 17.66 -36.02
CA PHE A 147 29.65 18.49 -36.53
C PHE A 147 31.00 17.90 -36.10
#